data_AF-A0A949CJT4-F1
#
_entry.id   AF-A0A949CJT4-F1
#
_cell.length_a   1.000
_cell.length_b   1.000
_cell.length_c   1.000
_cell.angle_alpha   90.00
_cell.angle_beta   90.00
_cell.angle_gamma   90.00
#
_symmetry.space_group_name_H-M   'P 1'
#
loop_
_entity.id
_entity.type
_entity.pdbx_description
1 polymer ?
#
loop_
_entity_poly.entity_id
_entity_poly.type
_entity_poly.pdbx_seq_one_letter_code
_entity_poly.pdbx_strand_id
1 'polypeptide(L)' 'MSHTYLKLQPSEGFIIDAAAQIYSAYISSGQLNQENKELLMKEAIRTALRIALTIDETIVADEETG' A
#
# COMPACT_ATOMS: atom_id res chain seq x y z
N MET A 1 -13.79 -23.95 -9.11
CA MET A 1 -12.91 -23.07 -8.32
C MET A 1 -13.75 -21.90 -7.82
N SER A 2 -13.65 -21.54 -6.54
CA SER A 2 -14.36 -20.40 -5.96
C SER A 2 -13.75 -19.11 -6.49
N HIS A 3 -14.50 -18.32 -7.28
CA HIS A 3 -14.07 -16.98 -7.65
C HIS A 3 -14.36 -16.04 -6.48
N THR A 4 -13.31 -15.65 -5.76
CA THR A 4 -13.40 -14.57 -4.75
C THR A 4 -13.42 -13.25 -5.50
N TYR A 5 -14.60 -12.65 -5.63
CA TYR A 5 -14.74 -11.29 -6.14
C TYR A 5 -14.51 -10.29 -5.00
N LEU A 6 -13.39 -9.59 -5.05
CA LEU A 6 -13.12 -8.47 -4.14
C LEU A 6 -13.91 -7.25 -4.64
N LYS A 7 -14.72 -6.65 -3.76
CA LYS A 7 -15.35 -5.35 -4.01
C LYS A 7 -14.52 -4.29 -3.30
N LEU A 8 -13.59 -3.71 -4.04
CA LEU A 8 -12.73 -2.63 -3.56
C LEU A 8 -13.22 -1.31 -4.12
N GLN A 9 -13.14 -0.25 -3.32
CA GLN A 9 -13.30 1.12 -3.81
C GLN A 9 -12.12 1.48 -4.72
N PRO A 10 -12.29 2.42 -5.67
CA PRO A 10 -11.19 2.83 -6.55
C PRO A 10 -9.94 3.29 -5.79
N SER A 11 -10.12 4.03 -4.68
CA SER A 11 -9.06 4.44 -3.76
C SER A 11 -8.30 3.26 -3.15
N GLU A 12 -9.01 2.20 -2.76
CA GLU A 12 -8.42 0.97 -2.23
C GLU A 12 -7.60 0.24 -3.31
N GLY A 13 -8.01 0.33 -4.58
CA GLY A 13 -7.25 -0.17 -5.72
C GLY A 13 -5.87 0.47 -5.86
N PHE A 14 -5.81 1.81 -5.79
CA PHE A 14 -4.53 2.54 -5.86
C PHE A 14 -3.60 2.21 -4.68
N ILE A 15 -4.18 2.03 -3.48
CA ILE A 15 -3.41 1.62 -2.28
C ILE A 15 -2.85 0.21 -2.46
N ILE A 16 -3.61 -0.71 -3.06
CA ILE A 16 -3.15 -2.06 -3.36
C ILE A 16 -2.00 -2.04 -4.37
N ASP A 17 -2.10 -1.26 -5.44
CA ASP A 17 -1.05 -1.14 -6.44
C ASP A 17 0.26 -0.60 -5.83
N ALA A 18 0.17 0.42 -4.98
CA ALA A 18 1.33 0.95 -4.25
C ALA A 18 1.92 -0.08 -3.27
N ALA A 19 1.08 -0.80 -2.52
CA ALA A 19 1.52 -1.85 -1.61
C ALA A 19 2.20 -3.00 -2.37
N ALA A 20 1.68 -3.37 -3.55
CA ALA A 20 2.27 -4.39 -4.40
C ALA A 20 3.67 -3.98 -4.89
N GLN A 21 3.87 -2.71 -5.26
CA GLN A 21 5.18 -2.18 -5.65
C GLN A 21 6.18 -2.25 -4.48
N ILE A 22 5.78 -1.81 -3.28
CA ILE A 22 6.62 -1.86 -2.09
C ILE A 22 6.99 -3.32 -1.75
N TYR A 23 6.02 -4.22 -1.80
CA TYR A 23 6.26 -5.64 -1.54
C TYR A 23 7.18 -6.29 -2.58
N SER A 24 7.05 -5.91 -3.86
CA SER A 24 7.95 -6.33 -4.93
C SER A 24 9.39 -5.84 -4.69
N ALA A 25 9.57 -4.68 -4.07
CA ALA A 25 10.91 -4.20 -3.69
C ALA A 25 11.54 -5.07 -2.59
N TYR A 26 10.76 -5.54 -1.61
CA TYR A 26 11.26 -6.51 -0.62
C TYR A 26 11.67 -7.84 -1.24
N ILE A 27 10.93 -8.32 -2.25
CA ILE A 27 11.28 -9.52 -3.02
C ILE A 27 12.58 -9.30 -3.78
N SER A 28 12.67 -8.21 -4.54
CA SER A 28 13.80 -7.92 -5.44
C SER A 28 15.10 -7.62 -4.68
N SER A 29 15.00 -7.10 -3.46
CA SER A 29 16.15 -6.84 -2.58
C SER A 29 16.60 -8.06 -1.77
N GLY A 30 15.92 -9.20 -1.89
CA GLY A 30 16.23 -10.42 -1.14
C GLY A 30 15.88 -10.36 0.35
N GLN A 31 15.11 -9.36 0.79
CA GLN A 31 14.67 -9.24 2.17
C GLN A 31 13.53 -10.23 2.51
N LEU A 32 12.76 -10.65 1.52
CA LEU A 32 11.66 -11.59 1.72
C LEU A 32 12.15 -13.04 1.83
N ASN A 33 11.69 -13.72 2.88
CA ASN A 33 11.84 -15.14 3.12
C ASN A 33 10.53 -15.76 3.67
N GLN A 34 10.52 -17.07 3.91
CA GLN A 34 9.30 -17.76 4.34
C GLN A 34 8.83 -17.34 5.74
N GLU A 35 9.75 -16.93 6.61
CA GLU A 35 9.46 -16.55 7.99
C GLU A 35 8.87 -15.14 8.08
N ASN A 36 9.23 -14.25 7.16
CA ASN A 36 8.85 -12.83 7.22
C ASN A 36 7.86 -12.37 6.13
N LYS A 37 7.44 -13.25 5.20
CA LYS A 37 6.53 -12.88 4.09
C LYS A 37 5.27 -12.13 4.56
N GLU A 38 4.61 -12.60 5.63
CA GLU A 38 3.38 -11.98 6.14
C GLU A 38 3.66 -10.64 6.83
N LEU A 39 4.80 -10.54 7.52
CA LEU A 39 5.24 -9.30 8.12
C LEU A 39 5.47 -8.24 7.06
N LEU A 40 6.29 -8.55 6.05
CA LEU A 40 6.63 -7.63 4.98
C LEU A 40 5.42 -7.24 4.13
N MET A 41 4.44 -8.13 3.97
CA MET A 41 3.18 -7.81 3.29
C MET A 41 2.37 -6.79 4.09
N LYS A 42 2.25 -6.99 5.41
CA LYS A 42 1.55 -6.04 6.30
C LYS A 42 2.26 -4.70 6.34
N GLU A 43 3.59 -4.69 6.38
CA GLU A 43 4.38 -3.46 6.33
C GLU A 43 4.19 -2.73 5.00
N ALA A 44 4.24 -3.41 3.86
CA ALA A 44 4.00 -2.79 2.56
C ALA A 44 2.62 -2.10 2.48
N ILE A 45 1.57 -2.76 2.99
CA ILE A 45 0.21 -2.20 3.04
C ILE A 45 0.16 -0.97 3.96
N ARG A 46 0.77 -1.04 5.15
CA ARG A 46 0.83 0.09 6.10
C ARG A 46 1.58 1.28 5.52
N THR A 47 2.69 1.02 4.84
CA THR A 47 3.48 2.07 4.19
C THR A 47 2.69 2.73 3.07
N ALA A 48 2.01 1.96 2.21
CA ALA A 48 1.14 2.51 1.17
C ALA A 48 0.01 3.39 1.75
N LEU A 49 -0.64 2.94 2.83
CA LEU A 49 -1.64 3.73 3.55
C LEU A 49 -1.06 5.02 4.12
N ARG A 50 0.12 4.95 4.74
CA ARG A 50 0.79 6.13 5.31
C ARG A 50 1.11 7.16 4.22
N ILE A 51 1.60 6.72 3.07
CA ILE A 51 1.87 7.60 1.92
C ILE A 51 0.58 8.27 1.46
N ALA A 52 -0.50 7.52 1.27
CA ALA A 52 -1.79 8.06 0.84
C ALA A 52 -2.31 9.12 1.82
N LEU A 53 -2.27 8.84 3.14
CA LEU A 53 -2.69 9.79 4.18
C LEU A 53 -1.82 11.05 4.19
N THR A 54 -0.50 10.93 4.07
CA THR A 54 0.39 12.09 4.04
C THR A 54 0.17 12.96 2.80
N ILE A 55 -0.15 12.36 1.65
CA ILE A 55 -0.53 13.11 0.44
C ILE A 55 -1.82 13.90 0.70
N ASP A 56 -2.84 13.25 1.25
CA ASP A 56 -4.12 13.89 1.59
C ASP A 56 -3.92 15.06 2.56
N GLU A 57 -3.17 14.85 3.65
CA GLU A 57 -2.81 15.89 4.62
C GLU A 57 -2.07 17.07 3.98
N THR A 58 -1.15 16.80 3.05
CA THR A 58 -0.36 17.85 2.38
C THR A 58 -1.22 18.69 1.44
N ILE A 59 -2.10 18.04 0.66
CA ILE A 59 -3.00 18.75 -0.26
C ILE A 59 -3.98 19.63 0.52
N VAL A 60 -4.56 19.11 1.61
CA VAL A 60 -5.49 19.87 2.46
C VAL A 60 -4.80 21.10 3.07
N ALA A 61 -3.57 20.95 3.56
CA ALA A 61 -2.81 22.07 4.13
C ALA A 61 -2.52 23.18 3.09
N ASP A 62 -2.28 22.81 1.83
CA ASP A 62 -2.08 23.78 0.74
C ASP A 62 -3.39 24.52 0.40
N GLU A 63 -4.56 23.85 0.47
CA GLU A 63 -5.86 24.47 0.21
C GLU A 63 -6.32 25.43 1.34
N GLU A 64 -5.92 25.20 2.59
CA GLU A 64 -6.27 26.06 3.74
C GLU A 64 -5.47 27.37 3.80
N THR A 65 -4.40 27.50 3.03
CA THR A 65 -3.54 28.70 3.01
C THR A 65 -3.76 29.60 1.79
N GLY A 66 -4.71 29.25 0.92
CA GLY A 66 -5.09 29.99 -0.29
C GLY A 66 -6.22 31.00 -0.11
#